data_AF-A0A939UTW4-F1
#
_entry.id   AF-A0A939UTW4-F1
#
_cell.length_a   1.000
_cell.length_b   1.000
_cell.length_c   1.000
_cell.angle_alpha   90.00
_cell.angle_beta   90.00
_cell.angle_gamma   90.00
#
_symmetry.space_group_name_H-M   'P 1'
#
loop_
_entity.id
_entity.type
_entity.pdbx_description
1 polymer ?
#
loop_
_entity_poly.entity_id
_entity_poly.type
_entity_poly.pdbx_seq_one_letter_code
_entity_poly.pdbx_strand_id
1 'polypeptide(L)'
;MIETEGVICILKPPGMSSSDAVTDVRRVFNEKRVGHTGTLDPAAAGVLPICLGRATRLFDFLVDKKKEYIAEIAFGAATDTEDATGSVTAVSGNLPTEDALREALHGFVGEIEQTPPIYSALNVGGVKLYKLARAGELKEVPEEKKRRVTIYELELLRQTGEGRFLIRIVCTKGTYIRTLCKDIGVRLGCPAYMGFLLRTASGAFTLGDSYSIAELNEMKERGTLALAVIPMDRAIAHIPALELTGLSDKEETLLIHGAAIRLTDGREDTPLRLYLNGEFLGIGVIKRGELRITVWLGDEARQVRGVKIEGVVSEHRHIGRGMGFPTANLTGYSKKLLPPEGVYATAATVGGKTYPAVTSIGRNPTVGGRELTVETHIIGFEGDCYGEPMTVRFEKRLRGMIAFSSTEELKEQIAMDVKAALKLLKNSKYTE
;
A
#
# COMPACT_ATOMS: atom_id res chain seq x y z
N MET A 1 -6.83 15.34 -7.17
CA MET A 1 -5.48 14.98 -6.70
C MET A 1 -5.02 13.80 -7.51
N ILE A 2 -3.79 13.82 -7.99
CA ILE A 2 -3.16 12.64 -8.58
C ILE A 2 -3.03 11.61 -7.46
N GLU A 3 -3.62 10.42 -7.62
CA GLU A 3 -3.63 9.38 -6.60
C GLU A 3 -2.23 8.75 -6.53
N THR A 4 -1.41 9.17 -5.56
CA THR A 4 -0.03 8.70 -5.39
C THR A 4 0.08 7.46 -4.48
N GLU A 5 -1.05 6.96 -3.99
CA GLU A 5 -1.11 5.78 -3.13
C GLU A 5 -1.60 4.57 -3.91
N GLY A 6 -0.89 3.46 -3.80
CA GLY A 6 -1.15 2.27 -4.61
C GLY A 6 0.05 1.33 -4.58
N VAL A 7 0.21 0.51 -5.61
CA VAL A 7 1.35 -0.37 -5.77
C VAL A 7 2.16 0.04 -6.99
N ILE A 8 3.47 0.22 -6.83
CA ILE A 8 4.40 0.38 -7.94
C ILE A 8 5.23 -0.89 -8.06
N CYS A 9 5.44 -1.40 -9.27
CA CYS A 9 6.33 -2.52 -9.50
C CYS A 9 7.69 -2.00 -9.96
N ILE A 10 8.73 -2.32 -9.20
CA ILE A 10 10.10 -1.97 -9.56
C ILE A 10 10.75 -3.12 -10.30
N LEU A 11 11.37 -2.84 -11.43
CA LEU A 11 12.36 -3.71 -12.05
C LEU A 11 13.66 -3.54 -11.27
N LYS A 12 13.85 -4.34 -10.20
CA LYS A 12 15.05 -4.22 -9.37
C LYS A 12 16.25 -4.72 -10.18
N PRO A 13 17.30 -3.91 -10.39
CA PRO A 13 18.52 -4.40 -11.04
C PRO A 13 19.36 -5.26 -10.09
N PRO A 14 20.28 -6.09 -10.62
CA PRO A 14 21.33 -6.72 -9.82
C PRO A 14 22.17 -5.69 -9.06
N GLY A 15 22.70 -6.07 -7.89
CA GLY A 15 23.52 -5.21 -7.03
C GLY A 15 22.71 -4.32 -6.07
N MET A 16 21.46 -4.00 -6.39
CA MET A 16 20.56 -3.23 -5.52
C MET A 16 19.88 -4.13 -4.49
N SER A 17 19.81 -3.74 -3.21
CA SER A 17 18.99 -4.46 -2.24
C SER A 17 17.50 -4.09 -2.35
N SER A 18 16.61 -4.95 -1.86
CA SER A 18 15.18 -4.61 -1.80
C SER A 18 14.89 -3.37 -0.93
N SER A 19 15.75 -3.07 0.05
CA SER A 19 15.62 -1.89 0.91
C SER A 19 16.10 -0.61 0.24
N ASP A 20 17.09 -0.71 -0.65
CA ASP A 20 17.54 0.43 -1.47
C ASP A 20 16.42 0.85 -2.43
N ALA A 21 15.79 -0.12 -3.10
CA ALA A 21 14.63 0.14 -3.96
C ALA A 21 13.50 0.87 -3.22
N VAL A 22 13.20 0.48 -1.96
CA VAL A 22 12.23 1.20 -1.12
C VAL A 22 12.67 2.63 -0.85
N THR A 23 13.96 2.86 -0.59
CA THR A 23 14.53 4.18 -0.31
C THR A 23 14.44 5.09 -1.54
N ASP A 24 14.77 4.57 -2.72
CA ASP A 24 14.66 5.32 -3.97
C ASP A 24 13.21 5.65 -4.29
N VAL A 25 12.27 4.70 -4.15
CA VAL A 25 10.85 4.94 -4.37
C VAL A 25 10.29 6.01 -3.41
N ARG A 26 10.70 6.01 -2.13
CA ARG A 26 10.34 7.09 -1.18
C ARG A 26 10.74 8.46 -1.70
N ARG A 27 11.94 8.59 -2.25
CA ARG A 27 12.47 9.85 -2.80
C ARG A 27 11.74 10.25 -4.09
N VAL A 28 11.51 9.30 -4.99
CA VAL A 28 10.81 9.53 -6.26
C VAL A 28 9.39 10.06 -5.99
N PHE A 29 8.61 9.35 -5.17
CA PHE A 29 7.20 9.68 -4.92
C PHE A 29 6.97 10.71 -3.81
N ASN A 30 8.02 11.11 -3.07
CA ASN A 30 7.91 11.94 -1.87
C ASN A 30 6.94 11.36 -0.82
N GLU A 31 6.91 10.03 -0.71
CA GLU A 31 6.05 9.28 0.20
C GLU A 31 6.89 8.67 1.32
N LYS A 32 6.46 8.82 2.57
CA LYS A 32 7.18 8.28 3.74
C LYS A 32 6.80 6.83 3.99
N ARG A 33 5.53 6.49 3.81
CA ARG A 33 4.95 5.18 4.08
C ARG A 33 5.10 4.27 2.87
N VAL A 34 6.24 3.61 2.78
CA VAL A 34 6.60 2.73 1.66
C VAL A 34 7.13 1.40 2.18
N GLY A 35 6.72 0.29 1.57
CA GLY A 35 7.18 -1.06 1.91
C GLY A 35 7.02 -2.07 0.77
N HIS A 36 7.94 -3.02 0.66
CA HIS A 36 7.91 -4.05 -0.38
C HIS A 36 7.10 -5.30 0.04
N THR A 37 6.56 -6.03 -0.91
CA THR A 37 5.75 -7.25 -0.68
C THR A 37 6.54 -8.57 -0.76
N GLY A 38 7.85 -8.50 -0.93
CA GLY A 38 8.71 -9.69 -0.86
C GLY A 38 10.13 -9.43 -1.30
N THR A 39 11.08 -9.74 -0.42
CA THR A 39 12.51 -9.56 -0.65
C THR A 39 12.95 -10.31 -1.91
N LEU A 40 13.85 -9.68 -2.65
CA LEU A 40 14.64 -10.26 -3.73
C LEU A 40 16.12 -10.12 -3.34
N ASP A 41 16.91 -11.17 -3.57
CA ASP A 41 18.34 -11.15 -3.26
C ASP A 41 19.04 -10.02 -4.04
N PRO A 42 20.12 -9.41 -3.49
CA PRO A 42 20.79 -8.30 -4.15
C PRO A 42 21.27 -8.62 -5.57
N ALA A 43 21.84 -9.81 -5.79
CA ALA A 43 22.31 -10.25 -7.10
C ALA A 43 21.19 -10.58 -8.09
N ALA A 44 19.97 -10.81 -7.61
CA ALA A 44 18.84 -11.13 -8.46
C ALA A 44 18.25 -9.88 -9.11
N ALA A 45 17.63 -10.04 -10.27
CA ALA A 45 16.87 -9.01 -10.97
C ALA A 45 15.36 -9.29 -10.94
N GLY A 46 14.55 -8.29 -11.26
CA GLY A 46 13.15 -8.52 -11.63
C GLY A 46 12.13 -7.82 -10.75
N VAL A 47 10.89 -8.29 -10.84
CA VAL A 47 9.70 -7.63 -10.30
C VAL A 47 9.75 -7.54 -8.79
N LEU A 48 9.65 -6.32 -8.26
CA LEU A 48 9.55 -6.02 -6.83
C LEU A 48 8.35 -5.08 -6.60
N PRO A 49 7.18 -5.62 -6.20
CA PRO A 49 6.03 -4.77 -5.89
C PRO A 49 6.24 -4.03 -4.58
N ILE A 50 6.08 -2.71 -4.62
CA ILE A 50 6.25 -1.78 -3.51
C ILE A 50 4.94 -1.03 -3.29
N CYS A 51 4.43 -1.09 -2.08
CA CYS A 51 3.23 -0.38 -1.66
C CYS A 51 3.57 1.05 -1.23
N LEU A 52 2.74 2.00 -1.66
CA LEU A 52 2.80 3.43 -1.35
C LEU A 52 1.61 3.84 -0.46
N GLY A 53 1.87 4.57 0.61
CA GLY A 53 0.84 5.13 1.49
C GLY A 53 -0.01 4.06 2.16
N ARG A 54 -1.34 4.24 2.10
CA ARG A 54 -2.34 3.29 2.63
C ARG A 54 -2.24 1.89 2.02
N ALA A 55 -1.71 1.75 0.80
CA ALA A 55 -1.51 0.44 0.16
C ALA A 55 -0.57 -0.47 0.95
N THR A 56 0.24 0.06 1.87
CA THR A 56 1.07 -0.78 2.77
C THR A 56 0.22 -1.66 3.70
N ARG A 57 -1.07 -1.33 3.92
CA ARG A 57 -2.03 -2.20 4.63
C ARG A 57 -2.45 -3.43 3.81
N LEU A 58 -2.12 -3.46 2.52
CA LEU A 58 -2.44 -4.58 1.63
C LEU A 58 -1.41 -5.72 1.68
N PHE A 59 -0.37 -5.61 2.51
CA PHE A 59 0.74 -6.57 2.53
C PHE A 59 0.26 -8.03 2.59
N ASP A 60 -0.58 -8.37 3.56
CA ASP A 60 -1.07 -9.75 3.75
C ASP A 60 -1.90 -10.26 2.55
N PHE A 61 -2.54 -9.35 1.80
CA PHE A 61 -3.35 -9.68 0.62
C PHE A 61 -2.54 -9.76 -0.68
N LEU A 62 -1.27 -9.32 -0.66
CA LEU A 62 -0.39 -9.30 -1.84
C LEU A 62 0.72 -10.35 -1.74
N VAL A 63 1.14 -10.71 -0.52
CA VAL A 63 2.29 -11.58 -0.25
C VAL A 63 2.00 -13.05 -0.53
N ASP A 64 0.74 -13.50 -0.44
CA ASP A 64 0.32 -14.90 -0.52
C ASP A 64 0.18 -15.46 -1.94
N LYS A 65 1.10 -15.09 -2.82
CA LYS A 65 0.97 -15.38 -4.24
C LYS A 65 2.10 -16.24 -4.79
N LYS A 66 1.77 -16.97 -5.85
CA LYS A 66 2.71 -17.63 -6.76
C LYS A 66 3.78 -16.64 -7.21
N LYS A 67 5.01 -17.10 -7.30
CA LYS A 67 6.12 -16.35 -7.88
C LYS A 67 6.65 -17.12 -9.06
N GLU A 68 7.03 -16.38 -10.09
CA GLU A 68 7.65 -16.93 -11.28
C GLU A 68 9.08 -16.43 -11.40
N TYR A 69 9.98 -17.36 -11.70
CA TYR A 69 11.39 -17.10 -11.86
C TYR A 69 11.93 -17.74 -13.13
N ILE A 70 12.91 -17.07 -13.72
CA ILE A 70 13.88 -17.69 -14.62
C ILE A 70 15.21 -17.71 -13.88
N ALA A 71 15.80 -18.89 -13.72
CA ALA A 71 17.08 -19.06 -13.06
C ALA A 71 18.06 -19.80 -13.95
N GLU A 72 19.34 -19.47 -13.82
CA GLU A 72 20.41 -20.32 -14.36
C GLU A 72 20.90 -21.25 -13.26
N ILE A 73 20.88 -22.56 -13.54
CA ILE A 73 21.58 -23.56 -12.76
C ILE A 73 22.93 -23.84 -13.42
N ALA A 74 24.00 -23.77 -12.64
CA ALA A 74 25.37 -24.04 -13.09
C ALA A 74 25.93 -25.25 -12.34
N PHE A 75 26.26 -26.31 -13.08
CA PHE A 75 26.83 -27.55 -12.57
C PHE A 75 28.36 -27.52 -12.59
N GLY A 76 28.97 -28.45 -11.83
CA GLY A 76 30.41 -28.64 -11.76
C GLY A 76 31.09 -27.88 -10.62
N ALA A 77 30.34 -27.07 -9.86
CA ALA A 77 30.83 -26.42 -8.64
C ALA A 77 29.72 -26.21 -7.62
N ALA A 78 30.09 -26.16 -6.33
CA ALA A 78 29.22 -25.70 -5.25
C ALA A 78 29.83 -24.43 -4.64
N THR A 79 28.99 -23.53 -4.13
CA THR A 79 29.42 -22.32 -3.42
C THR A 79 28.80 -22.26 -2.02
N ASP A 80 29.44 -21.55 -1.11
CA ASP A 80 28.98 -21.35 0.27
C ASP A 80 27.67 -20.55 0.40
N THR A 81 27.37 -19.67 -0.55
CA THR A 81 26.12 -18.89 -0.62
C THR A 81 25.02 -19.55 -1.48
N GLU A 82 25.32 -20.70 -2.10
CA GLU A 82 24.47 -21.40 -3.07
C GLU A 82 24.17 -20.58 -4.35
N ASP A 83 24.94 -19.51 -4.59
CA ASP A 83 24.89 -18.67 -5.79
C ASP A 83 26.27 -18.23 -6.29
N ALA A 84 26.29 -17.53 -7.42
CA ALA A 84 27.50 -17.05 -8.08
C ALA A 84 28.31 -16.02 -7.27
N THR A 85 27.78 -15.49 -6.15
CA THR A 85 28.49 -14.50 -5.32
C THR A 85 29.34 -15.14 -4.22
N GLY A 86 29.19 -16.44 -4.01
CA GLY A 86 29.91 -17.20 -3.00
C GLY A 86 31.28 -17.69 -3.43
N SER A 87 32.03 -18.23 -2.46
CA SER A 87 33.30 -18.91 -2.70
C SER A 87 33.06 -20.38 -3.04
N VAL A 88 33.83 -20.93 -3.98
CA VAL A 88 33.74 -22.34 -4.38
C VAL A 88 34.15 -23.26 -3.22
N THR A 89 33.31 -24.25 -2.90
CA THR A 89 33.52 -25.22 -1.82
C THR A 89 33.72 -26.65 -2.32
N ALA A 90 33.26 -26.96 -3.53
CA ALA A 90 33.45 -28.24 -4.19
C ALA A 90 33.45 -28.07 -5.72
N VAL A 91 34.10 -29.01 -6.42
CA VAL A 91 34.14 -29.05 -7.90
C VAL A 91 33.95 -30.47 -8.41
N SER A 92 33.41 -30.60 -9.62
CA SER A 92 33.27 -31.87 -10.34
C SER A 92 33.36 -31.63 -11.85
N GLY A 93 34.07 -32.51 -12.56
CA GLY A 93 34.11 -32.51 -14.02
C GLY A 93 33.01 -33.36 -14.67
N ASN A 94 32.25 -34.13 -13.88
CA ASN A 94 31.18 -34.98 -14.41
C ASN A 94 29.88 -34.19 -14.51
N LEU A 95 29.66 -33.55 -15.66
CA LEU A 95 28.50 -32.70 -15.89
C LEU A 95 27.28 -33.53 -16.35
N PRO A 96 26.07 -33.24 -15.85
CA PRO A 96 24.87 -33.92 -16.29
C PRO A 96 24.52 -33.54 -17.73
N THR A 97 23.90 -34.46 -18.46
CA THR A 97 23.32 -34.20 -19.77
C THR A 97 22.01 -33.41 -19.64
N GLU A 98 21.59 -32.77 -20.74
CA GLU A 98 20.30 -32.08 -20.79
C GLU A 98 19.12 -33.02 -20.45
N ASP A 99 19.12 -34.24 -21.00
CA ASP A 99 18.07 -35.23 -20.75
C ASP A 99 18.03 -35.67 -19.28
N ALA A 100 19.20 -35.90 -18.67
CA ALA A 100 19.28 -36.26 -17.25
C ALA A 100 18.72 -35.13 -16.37
N LEU A 101 19.04 -33.87 -16.71
CA LEU A 101 18.46 -32.71 -16.04
C LEU A 101 16.94 -32.69 -16.21
N ARG A 102 16.43 -32.80 -17.43
CA ARG A 102 15.00 -32.77 -17.75
C ARG A 102 14.22 -33.79 -16.93
N GLU A 103 14.71 -35.02 -16.84
CA GLU A 103 14.11 -36.08 -16.01
C GLU A 103 14.18 -35.74 -14.51
N ALA A 104 15.31 -35.21 -14.03
CA ALA A 104 15.44 -34.85 -12.61
C ALA A 104 14.48 -33.74 -12.18
N LEU A 105 14.18 -32.77 -13.06
CA LEU A 105 13.25 -31.66 -12.76
C LEU A 105 11.84 -32.16 -12.40
N HIS A 106 11.36 -33.24 -13.03
CA HIS A 106 10.03 -33.80 -12.75
C HIS A 106 9.87 -34.18 -11.27
N GLY A 107 10.94 -34.67 -10.63
CA GLY A 107 10.94 -35.09 -9.23
C GLY A 107 10.84 -33.94 -8.20
N PHE A 108 10.93 -32.68 -8.64
CA PHE A 108 10.80 -31.50 -7.78
C PHE A 108 9.45 -30.80 -7.91
N VAL A 109 8.62 -31.17 -8.89
CA VAL A 109 7.26 -30.63 -9.04
C VAL A 109 6.36 -31.21 -7.95
N GLY A 110 5.59 -30.36 -7.30
CA GLY A 110 4.75 -30.71 -6.16
C GLY A 110 5.24 -30.09 -4.84
N GLU A 111 4.79 -30.66 -3.73
CA GLU A 111 5.24 -30.24 -2.40
C GLU A 111 6.61 -30.84 -2.08
N ILE A 112 7.54 -29.96 -1.70
CA ILE A 112 8.89 -30.34 -1.28
C ILE A 112 9.24 -29.67 0.05
N GLU A 113 10.11 -30.31 0.81
CA GLU A 113 10.74 -29.71 1.98
C GLU A 113 12.05 -29.04 1.56
N GLN A 114 12.22 -27.77 1.93
CA GLN A 114 13.47 -27.04 1.74
C GLN A 114 14.07 -26.63 3.07
N THR A 115 15.38 -26.84 3.20
CA THR A 115 16.22 -26.16 4.18
C THR A 115 16.62 -24.80 3.61
N PRO A 116 16.21 -23.67 4.21
CA PRO A 116 16.65 -22.36 3.75
C PRO A 116 18.19 -22.26 3.70
N PRO A 117 18.77 -21.40 2.84
CA PRO A 117 20.19 -21.13 2.88
C PRO A 117 20.54 -20.37 4.17
N ILE A 118 21.75 -20.62 4.67
CA ILE A 118 22.31 -19.93 5.85
C ILE A 118 22.32 -18.41 5.61
N TYR A 119 22.65 -17.98 4.39
CA TYR A 119 22.58 -16.58 3.95
C TYR A 119 21.15 -16.18 3.53
N SER A 120 20.23 -16.12 4.51
CA SER A 120 18.85 -15.68 4.33
C SER A 120 18.40 -14.65 5.37
N ALA A 121 17.28 -13.97 5.08
CA ALA A 121 16.70 -12.94 5.95
C ALA A 121 15.84 -13.50 7.10
N LEU A 122 15.82 -14.82 7.32
CA LEU A 122 15.07 -15.46 8.39
C LEU A 122 15.63 -15.12 9.75
N ASN A 123 14.78 -15.11 10.79
CA ASN A 123 15.20 -14.81 12.15
C ASN A 123 15.31 -16.06 13.03
N VAL A 124 16.39 -16.14 13.81
CA VAL A 124 16.60 -17.06 14.96
C VAL A 124 16.98 -16.20 16.16
N GLY A 125 16.26 -16.34 17.28
CA GLY A 125 16.53 -15.54 18.49
C GLY A 125 16.46 -14.02 18.27
N GLY A 126 15.67 -13.54 17.30
CA GLY A 126 15.57 -12.11 16.96
C GLY A 126 16.68 -11.57 16.02
N VAL A 127 17.64 -12.40 15.61
CA VAL A 127 18.74 -12.04 14.70
C VAL A 127 18.57 -12.73 13.35
N LYS A 128 18.86 -12.01 12.26
CA LYS A 128 18.79 -12.57 10.89
C LYS A 128 19.90 -13.60 10.65
N LEU A 129 19.60 -14.73 10.00
CA LEU A 129 20.54 -15.81 9.74
C LEU A 129 21.81 -15.34 9.03
N TYR A 130 21.67 -14.49 8.00
CA TYR A 130 22.85 -13.97 7.29
C TYR A 130 23.81 -13.18 8.20
N LYS A 131 23.33 -12.56 9.29
CA LYS A 131 24.20 -11.85 10.24
C LYS A 131 25.03 -12.84 11.06
N LEU A 132 24.39 -13.90 11.53
CA LEU A 132 25.05 -14.98 12.29
C LEU A 132 26.05 -15.73 11.41
N ALA A 133 25.70 -15.99 10.14
CA ALA A 133 26.58 -16.61 9.15
C ALA A 133 27.86 -15.79 8.93
N ARG A 134 27.71 -14.46 8.74
CA ARG A 134 28.85 -13.54 8.57
C ARG A 134 29.71 -13.41 9.82
N ALA A 135 29.14 -13.63 11.00
CA ALA A 135 29.87 -13.68 12.27
C ALA A 135 30.55 -15.04 12.51
N GLY A 136 30.31 -16.05 11.67
CA GLY A 136 30.82 -17.42 11.86
C GLY A 136 30.11 -18.22 12.97
N GLU A 137 29.03 -17.68 13.53
CA GLU A 137 28.31 -18.25 14.68
C GLU A 137 27.27 -19.31 14.28
N LEU A 138 26.95 -19.40 12.99
CA LEU A 138 25.95 -20.34 12.46
C LEU A 138 26.58 -21.19 11.35
N LYS A 139 26.73 -22.49 11.63
CA LYS A 139 27.28 -23.47 10.69
C LYS A 139 26.21 -24.22 9.90
N GLU A 140 25.02 -24.38 10.49
CA GLU A 140 23.89 -25.09 9.89
C GLU A 140 22.59 -24.37 10.21
N VAL A 141 21.59 -24.51 9.35
CA VAL A 141 20.26 -23.93 9.58
C VAL A 141 19.48 -24.84 10.54
N PRO A 142 18.87 -24.28 11.62
CA PRO A 142 18.10 -25.09 12.55
C PRO A 142 16.95 -25.85 11.87
N GLU A 143 16.72 -27.09 12.28
CA GLU A 143 15.77 -28.01 11.65
C GLU A 143 14.34 -27.42 11.63
N GLU A 144 13.94 -26.68 12.66
CA GLU A 144 12.63 -26.03 12.76
C GLU A 144 12.43 -24.89 11.74
N LYS A 145 13.47 -24.50 10.98
CA LYS A 145 13.38 -23.51 9.91
C LYS A 145 13.15 -24.12 8.54
N LYS A 146 13.23 -25.45 8.43
CA LYS A 146 12.76 -26.16 7.25
C LYS A 146 11.31 -25.82 6.98
N ARG A 147 10.97 -25.73 5.71
CA ARG A 147 9.65 -25.28 5.26
C ARG A 147 9.18 -26.13 4.11
N ARG A 148 7.87 -26.37 4.10
CA ARG A 148 7.19 -26.90 2.94
C ARG A 148 6.92 -25.77 1.95
N VAL A 149 7.28 -26.01 0.70
CA VAL A 149 7.00 -25.15 -0.44
C VAL A 149 6.43 -26.00 -1.55
N THR A 150 5.68 -25.38 -2.46
CA THR A 150 5.14 -26.07 -3.63
C THR A 150 5.78 -25.50 -4.88
N ILE A 151 6.36 -26.37 -5.69
CA ILE A 151 6.77 -26.07 -7.07
C ILE A 151 5.61 -26.48 -7.97
N TYR A 152 4.94 -25.51 -8.56
CA TYR A 152 3.80 -25.74 -9.45
C TYR A 152 4.27 -26.14 -10.85
N GLU A 153 5.31 -25.47 -11.36
CA GLU A 153 5.90 -25.71 -12.68
C GLU A 153 7.41 -25.60 -12.56
N LEU A 154 8.14 -26.52 -13.20
CA LEU A 154 9.59 -26.51 -13.29
C LEU A 154 10.01 -27.04 -14.66
N GLU A 155 10.49 -26.13 -15.50
CA GLU A 155 10.70 -26.40 -16.92
C GLU A 155 12.13 -26.04 -17.32
N LEU A 156 12.79 -26.94 -18.04
CA LEU A 156 14.04 -26.63 -18.72
C LEU A 156 13.76 -25.80 -19.97
N LEU A 157 14.32 -24.59 -20.03
CA LEU A 157 14.16 -23.67 -21.17
C LEU A 157 15.20 -23.92 -22.24
N ARG A 158 16.48 -23.88 -21.87
CA ARG A 158 17.62 -24.08 -22.78
C ARG A 158 18.94 -24.26 -22.04
N GLN A 159 19.92 -24.86 -22.71
CA GLN A 159 21.31 -24.78 -22.31
C GLN A 159 21.93 -23.43 -22.73
N THR A 160 22.66 -22.79 -21.81
CA THR A 160 23.36 -21.50 -22.05
C THR A 160 24.87 -21.64 -22.17
N GLY A 161 25.42 -22.77 -21.73
CA GLY A 161 26.83 -23.11 -21.82
C GLY A 161 27.08 -24.53 -21.31
N GLU A 162 28.34 -24.95 -21.33
CA GLU A 162 28.73 -26.25 -20.76
C GLU A 162 28.35 -26.32 -19.28
N GLY A 163 27.49 -27.29 -18.92
CA GLY A 163 26.97 -27.43 -17.56
C GLY A 163 26.06 -26.31 -17.07
N ARG A 164 25.54 -25.41 -17.94
CA ARG A 164 24.70 -24.27 -17.55
C ARG A 164 23.37 -24.28 -18.29
N PHE A 165 22.28 -24.20 -17.53
CA PHE A 165 20.93 -24.32 -18.06
C PHE A 165 20.00 -23.26 -17.47
N LEU A 166 19.13 -22.70 -18.30
CA LEU A 166 18.03 -21.86 -17.84
C LEU A 166 16.80 -22.71 -17.56
N ILE A 167 16.23 -22.50 -16.38
CA ILE A 167 14.99 -23.14 -15.93
C ILE A 167 13.95 -22.09 -15.58
N ARG A 168 12.69 -22.37 -15.89
CA ARG A 168 11.53 -21.59 -15.45
C ARG A 168 10.90 -22.28 -14.25
N ILE A 169 10.59 -21.51 -13.21
CA ILE A 169 10.04 -22.02 -11.95
C ILE A 169 8.80 -21.19 -11.59
N VAL A 170 7.68 -21.86 -11.35
CA VAL A 170 6.50 -21.28 -10.69
C VAL A 170 6.34 -21.92 -9.33
N CYS A 171 6.40 -21.14 -8.26
CA CYS A 171 6.40 -21.70 -6.90
C CYS A 171 5.63 -20.84 -5.90
N THR A 172 5.41 -21.37 -4.70
CA THR A 172 4.90 -20.62 -3.55
C THR A 172 5.86 -19.53 -3.09
N LYS A 173 5.38 -18.63 -2.22
CA LYS A 173 6.26 -17.73 -1.47
C LYS A 173 7.22 -18.54 -0.58
N GLY A 174 8.40 -17.97 -0.30
CA GLY A 174 9.36 -18.56 0.63
C GLY A 174 10.23 -19.69 0.07
N THR A 175 10.04 -20.07 -1.19
CA THR A 175 10.92 -20.97 -1.95
C THR A 175 12.27 -20.31 -2.20
N TYR A 176 13.35 -21.02 -1.88
CA TYR A 176 14.71 -20.59 -2.15
C TYR A 176 15.20 -21.25 -3.44
N ILE A 177 15.30 -20.45 -4.50
CA ILE A 177 15.75 -20.94 -5.82
C ILE A 177 17.22 -21.38 -5.78
N ARG A 178 18.05 -20.73 -4.95
CA ARG A 178 19.44 -21.14 -4.69
C ARG A 178 19.53 -22.57 -4.18
N THR A 179 18.74 -22.89 -3.16
CA THR A 179 18.65 -24.23 -2.59
C THR A 179 18.06 -25.23 -3.58
N LEU A 180 17.05 -24.84 -4.37
CA LEU A 180 16.51 -25.69 -5.43
C LEU A 180 17.60 -26.08 -6.44
N CYS A 181 18.43 -25.14 -6.89
CA CYS A 181 19.54 -25.43 -7.80
C CYS A 181 20.56 -26.41 -7.18
N LYS A 182 20.92 -26.20 -5.91
CA LYS A 182 21.81 -27.11 -5.16
C LYS A 182 21.21 -28.51 -5.06
N ASP A 183 19.92 -28.63 -4.69
CA ASP A 183 19.26 -29.91 -4.47
C ASP A 183 19.13 -30.71 -5.78
N ILE A 184 18.85 -30.03 -6.91
CA ILE A 184 18.91 -30.64 -8.25
C ILE A 184 20.32 -31.17 -8.54
N GLY A 185 21.36 -30.41 -8.18
CA GLY A 185 22.75 -30.87 -8.23
C GLY A 185 22.99 -32.16 -7.46
N VAL A 186 22.56 -32.19 -6.19
CA VAL A 186 22.65 -33.38 -5.33
C VAL A 186 21.92 -34.58 -5.95
N ARG A 187 20.71 -34.37 -6.49
CA ARG A 187 19.94 -35.42 -7.17
C ARG A 187 20.68 -36.01 -8.36
N LEU A 188 21.41 -35.19 -9.11
CA LEU A 188 22.17 -35.59 -10.29
C LEU A 188 23.61 -36.05 -9.96
N GLY A 189 24.00 -36.04 -8.68
CA GLY A 189 25.36 -36.40 -8.26
C GLY A 189 26.44 -35.42 -8.72
N CYS A 190 26.07 -34.16 -9.03
CA CYS A 190 26.99 -33.13 -9.49
C CYS A 190 26.75 -31.82 -8.71
N PRO A 191 27.77 -31.23 -8.06
CA PRO A 191 27.59 -29.99 -7.32
C PRO A 191 27.08 -28.88 -8.25
N ALA A 192 26.14 -28.08 -7.75
CA ALA A 192 25.53 -26.99 -8.51
C ALA A 192 25.30 -25.76 -7.64
N TYR A 193 25.23 -24.60 -8.29
CA TYR A 193 24.86 -23.32 -7.70
C TYR A 193 23.94 -22.54 -8.64
N MET A 194 23.28 -21.51 -8.12
CA MET A 194 22.47 -20.59 -8.93
C MET A 194 23.34 -19.51 -9.57
N GLY A 195 23.48 -19.53 -10.90
CA GLY A 195 24.29 -18.58 -11.65
C GLY A 195 23.62 -17.20 -11.82
N PHE A 196 22.31 -17.20 -12.07
CA PHE A 196 21.51 -16.01 -12.35
C PHE A 196 20.09 -16.21 -11.84
N LEU A 197 19.41 -15.11 -11.48
CA LEU A 197 18.01 -15.13 -11.10
C LEU A 197 17.27 -13.89 -11.57
N LEU A 198 16.16 -14.11 -12.28
CA LEU A 198 15.18 -13.10 -12.66
C LEU A 198 13.81 -13.49 -12.12
N ARG A 199 13.21 -12.66 -11.27
CA ARG A 199 11.79 -12.81 -10.91
C ARG A 199 10.93 -12.15 -11.97
N THR A 200 10.27 -12.94 -12.80
CA THR A 200 9.43 -12.48 -13.91
C THR A 200 8.03 -12.09 -13.45
N ALA A 201 7.55 -12.68 -12.35
CA ALA A 201 6.27 -12.31 -11.73
C ALA A 201 6.26 -12.49 -10.20
N SER A 202 5.46 -11.66 -9.54
CA SER A 202 5.11 -11.82 -8.13
C SER A 202 3.60 -11.65 -7.99
N GLY A 203 2.89 -12.77 -7.99
CA GLY A 203 1.44 -12.79 -8.00
C GLY A 203 0.84 -12.20 -9.26
N ALA A 204 0.05 -11.14 -9.13
CA ALA A 204 -0.60 -10.49 -10.27
C ALA A 204 0.33 -9.52 -11.01
N PHE A 205 1.54 -9.28 -10.49
CA PHE A 205 2.49 -8.30 -11.02
C PHE A 205 3.55 -8.99 -11.87
N THR A 206 3.76 -8.51 -13.08
CA THR A 206 4.69 -9.06 -14.07
C THR A 206 5.78 -8.05 -14.44
N LEU A 207 6.77 -8.47 -15.24
CA LEU A 207 7.78 -7.57 -15.77
C LEU A 207 7.18 -6.44 -16.62
N GLY A 208 6.06 -6.70 -17.32
CA GLY A 208 5.38 -5.69 -18.13
C GLY A 208 4.76 -4.56 -17.31
N ASP A 209 4.52 -4.79 -16.01
CA ASP A 209 4.01 -3.78 -15.08
C ASP A 209 5.15 -3.00 -14.38
N SER A 210 6.41 -3.36 -14.63
CA SER A 210 7.55 -2.91 -13.84
C SER A 210 8.34 -1.77 -14.47
N TYR A 211 8.87 -0.89 -13.63
CA TYR A 211 9.67 0.27 -14.01
C TYR A 211 11.02 0.26 -13.30
N SER A 212 12.06 0.71 -13.99
CA SER A 212 13.33 1.09 -13.38
C SER A 212 13.22 2.42 -12.63
N ILE A 213 14.15 2.68 -11.72
CA ILE A 213 14.21 3.98 -11.02
C ILE A 213 14.46 5.14 -11.99
N ALA A 214 15.23 4.91 -13.07
CA ALA A 214 15.48 5.92 -14.10
C ALA A 214 14.19 6.32 -14.82
N GLU A 215 13.40 5.34 -15.30
CA GLU A 215 12.11 5.59 -15.95
C GLU A 215 11.15 6.36 -15.04
N LEU A 216 11.10 6.01 -13.74
CA LEU A 216 10.25 6.73 -12.80
C LEU A 216 10.69 8.19 -12.57
N ASN A 217 11.99 8.48 -12.58
CA ASN A 217 12.46 9.86 -12.51
C ASN A 217 12.07 10.64 -13.77
N GLU A 218 12.20 10.05 -14.96
CA GLU A 218 11.74 10.69 -16.21
C GLU A 218 10.23 10.94 -16.19
N MET A 219 9.43 9.98 -15.71
CA MET A 219 7.98 10.16 -15.57
C MET A 219 7.65 11.27 -14.57
N LYS A 220 8.43 11.40 -13.49
CA LYS A 220 8.29 12.49 -12.51
C LYS A 220 8.56 13.85 -13.15
N GLU A 221 9.65 13.98 -13.89
CA GLU A 221 10.01 15.21 -14.62
C GLU A 221 8.93 15.61 -15.63
N ARG A 222 8.31 14.61 -16.29
CA ARG A 222 7.22 14.82 -17.25
C ARG A 222 5.83 14.99 -16.60
N GLY A 223 5.72 14.91 -15.27
CA GLY A 223 4.44 15.02 -14.55
C GLY A 223 3.48 13.83 -14.76
N THR A 224 3.97 12.68 -15.21
CA THR A 224 3.18 11.48 -15.54
C THR A 224 3.37 10.32 -14.55
N LEU A 225 4.09 10.55 -13.45
CA LEU A 225 4.44 9.54 -12.44
C LEU A 225 3.25 8.73 -11.91
N ALA A 226 2.06 9.36 -11.85
CA ALA A 226 0.81 8.71 -11.47
C ALA A 226 0.49 7.43 -12.25
N LEU A 227 0.82 7.44 -13.55
CA LEU A 227 0.48 6.36 -14.47
C LEU A 227 1.24 5.07 -14.14
N ALA A 228 2.36 5.17 -13.42
CA ALA A 228 3.11 4.02 -12.95
C ALA A 228 2.47 3.35 -11.71
N VAL A 229 1.55 4.05 -11.03
CA VAL A 229 0.92 3.53 -9.80
C VAL A 229 -0.27 2.67 -10.17
N ILE A 230 -0.21 1.39 -9.76
CA ILE A 230 -1.33 0.46 -9.84
C ILE A 230 -2.31 0.80 -8.71
N PRO A 231 -3.59 1.10 -9.02
CA PRO A 231 -4.61 1.36 -8.01
C PRO A 231 -4.73 0.22 -7.00
N MET A 232 -5.03 0.56 -5.74
CA MET A 232 -5.11 -0.41 -4.65
C MET A 232 -6.08 -1.55 -4.93
N ASP A 233 -7.25 -1.24 -5.47
CA ASP A 233 -8.29 -2.24 -5.76
C ASP A 233 -7.88 -3.19 -6.90
N ARG A 234 -7.23 -2.67 -7.95
CA ARG A 234 -6.65 -3.46 -9.03
C ARG A 234 -5.53 -4.38 -8.51
N ALA A 235 -4.67 -3.90 -7.61
CA ALA A 235 -3.60 -4.70 -7.01
C ALA A 235 -4.14 -5.95 -6.28
N ILE A 236 -5.35 -5.86 -5.72
CA ILE A 236 -6.04 -6.96 -5.06
C ILE A 236 -7.24 -7.50 -5.86
N ALA A 237 -7.26 -7.37 -7.19
CA ALA A 237 -8.39 -7.80 -8.03
C ALA A 237 -8.80 -9.27 -7.88
N HIS A 238 -7.87 -10.15 -7.48
CA HIS A 238 -8.13 -11.55 -7.12
C HIS A 238 -9.09 -11.74 -5.93
N ILE A 239 -9.28 -10.72 -5.10
CA ILE A 239 -10.28 -10.72 -4.03
C ILE A 239 -11.64 -10.38 -4.65
N PRO A 240 -12.71 -11.15 -4.37
CA PRO A 240 -14.04 -10.86 -4.90
C PRO A 240 -14.52 -9.45 -4.52
N ALA A 241 -15.23 -8.79 -5.43
CA ALA A 241 -15.85 -7.49 -5.17
C ALA A 241 -17.29 -7.64 -4.67
N LEU A 242 -17.69 -6.74 -3.76
CA LEU A 242 -19.07 -6.54 -3.32
C LEU A 242 -19.42 -5.06 -3.51
N GLU A 243 -20.39 -4.82 -4.38
CA GLU A 243 -20.96 -3.50 -4.62
C GLU A 243 -22.14 -3.27 -3.68
N LEU A 244 -22.09 -2.20 -2.90
CA LEU A 244 -23.14 -1.79 -1.98
C LEU A 244 -23.87 -0.60 -2.60
N THR A 245 -25.16 -0.80 -2.89
CA THR A 245 -26.05 0.24 -3.41
C THR A 245 -27.33 0.28 -2.57
N GLY A 246 -27.96 1.44 -2.52
CA GLY A 246 -29.26 1.58 -1.84
C GLY A 246 -29.21 1.46 -0.31
N LEU A 247 -28.04 1.61 0.31
CA LEU A 247 -27.93 1.71 1.77
C LEU A 247 -28.65 2.99 2.26
N SER A 248 -29.27 2.92 3.44
CA SER A 248 -29.77 4.12 4.11
C SER A 248 -28.61 5.00 4.57
N ASP A 249 -28.86 6.31 4.76
CA ASP A 249 -27.85 7.25 5.27
C ASP A 249 -27.21 6.78 6.58
N LYS A 250 -28.01 6.12 7.43
CA LYS A 250 -27.54 5.54 8.69
C LYS A 250 -26.56 4.39 8.45
N GLU A 251 -26.87 3.48 7.53
CA GLU A 251 -26.00 2.35 7.20
C GLU A 251 -24.72 2.79 6.51
N GLU A 252 -24.79 3.75 5.57
CA GLU A 252 -23.59 4.34 4.97
C GLU A 252 -22.68 4.93 6.05
N THR A 253 -23.24 5.71 6.97
CA THR A 253 -22.50 6.34 8.07
C THR A 253 -21.85 5.30 8.99
N LEU A 254 -22.59 4.25 9.37
CA LEU A 254 -22.07 3.16 10.19
C LEU A 254 -20.89 2.47 9.49
N LEU A 255 -21.08 2.10 8.22
CA LEU A 255 -20.08 1.40 7.43
C LEU A 255 -18.79 2.21 7.27
N ILE A 256 -18.91 3.49 6.92
CA ILE A 256 -17.77 4.40 6.72
C ILE A 256 -16.99 4.65 8.02
N HIS A 257 -17.67 4.64 9.17
CA HIS A 257 -17.03 4.71 10.48
C HIS A 257 -16.56 3.35 11.02
N GLY A 258 -16.61 2.29 10.20
CA GLY A 258 -16.11 0.96 10.54
C GLY A 258 -17.00 0.15 11.48
N ALA A 259 -18.24 0.60 11.71
CA ALA A 259 -19.26 -0.19 12.37
C ALA A 259 -19.85 -1.22 11.40
N ALA A 260 -20.43 -2.28 11.97
CA ALA A 260 -21.04 -3.33 11.18
C ALA A 260 -22.41 -2.92 10.65
N ILE A 261 -22.76 -3.39 9.46
CA ILE A 261 -24.11 -3.31 8.91
C ILE A 261 -24.62 -4.71 8.62
N ARG A 262 -25.93 -4.93 8.74
CA ARG A 262 -26.53 -6.23 8.46
C ARG A 262 -26.70 -6.40 6.95
N LEU A 263 -26.24 -7.53 6.43
CA LEU A 263 -26.53 -7.93 5.06
C LEU A 263 -27.38 -9.19 5.07
N THR A 264 -28.32 -9.27 4.14
CA THR A 264 -29.17 -10.46 3.96
C THR A 264 -28.42 -11.58 3.22
N ASP A 265 -27.43 -11.24 2.39
CA ASP A 265 -26.70 -12.18 1.55
C ASP A 265 -25.20 -11.84 1.44
N GLY A 266 -24.37 -12.87 1.29
CA GLY A 266 -22.95 -12.72 0.97
C GLY A 266 -22.09 -13.91 1.41
N ARG A 267 -20.85 -13.97 0.91
CA ARG A 267 -19.91 -15.02 1.29
C ARG A 267 -19.33 -14.74 2.68
N GLU A 268 -19.67 -15.58 3.64
CA GLU A 268 -19.13 -15.47 5.00
C GLU A 268 -17.63 -15.79 5.04
N ASP A 269 -16.95 -15.21 6.02
CA ASP A 269 -15.54 -15.44 6.38
C ASP A 269 -14.53 -15.30 5.22
N THR A 270 -14.93 -14.65 4.13
CA THR A 270 -14.08 -14.38 2.95
C THR A 270 -13.80 -12.88 2.86
N PRO A 271 -12.54 -12.45 2.63
CA PRO A 271 -12.25 -11.07 2.32
C PRO A 271 -12.96 -10.61 1.03
N LEU A 272 -13.55 -9.42 1.07
CA LEU A 272 -14.26 -8.79 -0.05
C LEU A 272 -13.71 -7.39 -0.28
N ARG A 273 -13.49 -7.02 -1.54
CA ARG A 273 -13.31 -5.61 -1.94
C ARG A 273 -14.66 -4.92 -1.88
N LEU A 274 -14.79 -3.91 -1.04
CA LEU A 274 -16.05 -3.21 -0.84
C LEU A 274 -16.10 -1.94 -1.67
N TYR A 275 -17.19 -1.77 -2.39
CA TYR A 275 -17.53 -0.57 -3.14
C TYR A 275 -18.85 -0.02 -2.62
N LEU A 276 -18.94 1.29 -2.49
CA LEU A 276 -20.17 1.99 -2.14
C LEU A 276 -20.48 2.99 -3.25
N ASN A 277 -21.57 2.72 -3.98
CA ASN A 277 -22.01 3.51 -5.13
C ASN A 277 -20.87 3.74 -6.15
N GLY A 278 -20.14 2.67 -6.48
CA GLY A 278 -19.02 2.65 -7.43
C GLY A 278 -17.67 3.09 -6.87
N GLU A 279 -17.60 3.55 -5.62
CA GLU A 279 -16.35 4.00 -5.01
C GLU A 279 -15.76 2.97 -4.05
N PHE A 280 -14.48 2.65 -4.24
CA PHE A 280 -13.75 1.69 -3.41
C PHE A 280 -13.54 2.18 -1.97
N LEU A 281 -13.95 1.37 -0.99
CA LEU A 281 -13.80 1.65 0.44
C LEU A 281 -12.62 0.90 1.09
N GLY A 282 -12.27 -0.27 0.55
CA GLY A 282 -11.26 -1.13 1.12
C GLY A 282 -11.70 -2.60 1.18
N ILE A 283 -11.26 -3.30 2.22
CA ILE A 283 -11.53 -4.71 2.42
C ILE A 283 -12.46 -4.89 3.61
N GLY A 284 -13.48 -5.73 3.45
CA GLY A 284 -14.33 -6.17 4.56
C GLY A 284 -14.57 -7.67 4.56
N VAL A 285 -15.24 -8.13 5.60
CA VAL A 285 -15.63 -9.53 5.79
C VAL A 285 -17.06 -9.55 6.33
N ILE A 286 -17.84 -10.51 5.86
CA ILE A 286 -19.16 -10.82 6.40
C ILE A 286 -19.00 -11.92 7.44
N LYS A 287 -19.49 -11.71 8.66
CA LYS A 287 -19.53 -12.73 9.71
C LYS A 287 -20.91 -12.72 10.36
N ARG A 288 -21.58 -13.88 10.39
CA ARG A 288 -22.91 -14.02 11.01
C ARG A 288 -23.93 -13.01 10.45
N GLY A 289 -23.91 -12.80 9.13
CA GLY A 289 -24.75 -11.82 8.44
C GLY A 289 -24.41 -10.34 8.70
N GLU A 290 -23.28 -10.03 9.36
CA GLU A 290 -22.82 -8.66 9.58
C GLU A 290 -21.58 -8.36 8.73
N LEU A 291 -21.68 -7.35 7.87
CA LEU A 291 -20.54 -6.84 7.11
C LEU A 291 -19.77 -5.82 7.95
N ARG A 292 -18.45 -5.99 8.01
CA ARG A 292 -17.55 -5.00 8.60
C ARG A 292 -16.35 -4.74 7.70
N ILE A 293 -15.95 -3.47 7.60
CA ILE A 293 -14.67 -3.10 6.98
C ILE A 293 -13.53 -3.49 7.93
N THR A 294 -12.63 -4.36 7.47
CA THR A 294 -11.44 -4.80 8.20
C THR A 294 -10.21 -3.99 7.84
N VAL A 295 -10.13 -3.49 6.60
CA VAL A 295 -9.06 -2.61 6.13
C VAL A 295 -9.65 -1.45 5.36
N TRP A 296 -9.64 -0.25 5.95
CA TRP A 296 -10.07 0.98 5.29
C TRP A 296 -8.99 1.51 4.34
N LEU A 297 -9.37 1.71 3.07
CA LEU A 297 -8.53 2.21 1.97
C LEU A 297 -9.24 3.29 1.14
N GLY A 298 -10.51 3.58 1.42
CA GLY A 298 -11.27 4.67 0.81
C GLY A 298 -10.83 6.03 1.33
N ASP A 299 -11.17 7.10 0.60
CA ASP A 299 -10.76 8.46 0.94
C ASP A 299 -11.05 8.80 2.43
N GLU A 300 -10.01 9.21 3.17
CA GLU A 300 -10.14 9.61 4.58
C GLU A 300 -11.12 10.79 4.75
N ALA A 301 -11.36 11.57 3.68
CA ALA A 301 -12.43 12.56 3.61
C ALA A 301 -13.85 12.01 3.84
N ARG A 302 -14.06 10.70 3.66
CA ARG A 302 -15.36 10.06 3.86
C ARG A 302 -15.64 9.76 5.33
N GLN A 303 -14.62 9.50 6.16
CA GLN A 303 -14.77 9.29 7.62
C GLN A 303 -15.30 10.52 8.39
N VAL A 304 -15.61 11.58 7.66
CA VAL A 304 -16.06 12.86 8.15
C VAL A 304 -17.53 13.11 7.89
N ARG A 305 -18.13 12.38 6.93
CA ARG A 305 -19.51 12.62 6.50
C ARG A 305 -20.47 12.28 7.62
N GLY A 306 -21.33 13.24 7.98
CA GLY A 306 -22.31 13.10 9.04
C GLY A 306 -21.76 13.32 10.46
N VAL A 307 -20.45 13.51 10.63
CA VAL A 307 -19.89 13.92 11.93
C VAL A 307 -20.45 15.28 12.30
N LYS A 308 -20.95 15.41 13.53
CA LYS A 308 -21.47 16.66 14.08
C LYS A 308 -20.61 17.10 15.25
N ILE A 309 -20.31 18.38 15.28
CA ILE A 309 -19.78 19.05 16.46
C ILE A 309 -20.75 20.15 16.88
N GLU A 310 -20.87 20.34 18.18
CA GLU A 310 -21.67 21.40 18.79
C GLU A 310 -20.75 22.26 19.62
N GLY A 311 -20.89 23.57 19.50
CA GLY A 311 -20.10 24.53 20.26
C GLY A 311 -20.75 25.90 20.27
N VAL A 312 -20.05 26.87 20.85
CA VAL A 312 -20.50 28.26 20.93
C VAL A 312 -19.61 29.11 20.03
N VAL A 313 -20.20 30.07 19.31
CA VAL A 313 -19.43 31.00 18.50
C VAL A 313 -18.71 31.99 19.42
N SER A 314 -17.39 31.96 19.39
CA SER A 314 -16.55 32.86 20.19
C SER A 314 -16.37 34.23 19.55
N GLU A 315 -16.26 35.24 20.40
CA GLU A 315 -16.06 36.65 20.03
C GLU A 315 -14.61 36.97 19.60
N HIS A 316 -13.73 35.96 19.56
CA HIS A 316 -12.30 36.18 19.35
C HIS A 316 -11.91 36.30 17.86
N ARG A 317 -11.11 37.36 17.58
CA ARG A 317 -10.29 37.66 16.39
C ARG A 317 -11.04 37.85 15.06
N HIS A 318 -11.18 39.11 14.67
CA HIS A 318 -11.74 39.60 13.40
C HIS A 318 -10.80 39.45 12.18
N ILE A 319 -10.07 38.36 12.01
CA ILE A 319 -9.12 38.23 10.89
C ILE A 319 -9.88 38.05 9.56
N GLY A 320 -10.99 37.31 9.54
CA GLY A 320 -11.78 37.06 8.31
C GLY A 320 -12.60 38.25 7.78
N ARG A 321 -12.99 39.21 8.64
CA ARG A 321 -13.82 40.36 8.26
C ARG A 321 -13.13 41.27 7.22
N GLY A 322 -11.80 41.37 7.24
CA GLY A 322 -11.04 42.17 6.26
C GLY A 322 -10.85 41.50 4.88
N MET A 323 -11.24 40.24 4.73
CA MET A 323 -10.95 39.44 3.52
C MET A 323 -12.19 39.07 2.69
N GLY A 324 -13.39 39.52 3.09
CA GLY A 324 -14.66 39.21 2.41
C GLY A 324 -15.29 37.86 2.79
N PHE A 325 -14.66 37.10 3.70
CA PHE A 325 -15.14 35.80 4.18
C PHE A 325 -15.20 35.81 5.71
N PRO A 326 -16.27 36.37 6.33
CA PRO A 326 -16.41 36.34 7.78
C PRO A 326 -16.46 34.89 8.29
N THR A 327 -15.63 34.56 9.28
CA THR A 327 -15.58 33.23 9.90
C THR A 327 -16.04 33.27 11.34
N ALA A 328 -16.88 32.32 11.72
CA ALA A 328 -17.29 32.05 13.08
C ALA A 328 -16.30 31.06 13.72
N ASN A 329 -15.59 31.50 14.76
CA ASN A 329 -14.69 30.66 15.54
C ASN A 329 -15.50 29.85 16.56
N LEU A 330 -15.49 28.53 16.46
CA LEU A 330 -16.19 27.67 17.42
C LEU A 330 -15.33 27.42 18.67
N THR A 331 -15.95 27.34 19.84
CA THR A 331 -15.32 26.88 21.09
C THR A 331 -16.30 25.96 21.85
N GLY A 332 -15.82 25.30 22.92
CA GLY A 332 -16.65 24.42 23.74
C GLY A 332 -17.05 23.08 23.10
N TYR A 333 -16.56 22.78 21.89
CA TYR A 333 -16.82 21.52 21.20
C TYR A 333 -15.96 20.36 21.73
N SER A 334 -16.46 19.13 21.54
CA SER A 334 -15.70 17.91 21.86
C SER A 334 -14.57 17.68 20.85
N LYS A 335 -13.32 17.78 21.31
CA LYS A 335 -12.12 17.48 20.48
C LYS A 335 -12.07 16.02 19.99
N LYS A 336 -12.81 15.09 20.63
CA LYS A 336 -12.86 13.67 20.23
C LYS A 336 -13.67 13.43 18.94
N LEU A 337 -14.58 14.35 18.61
CA LEU A 337 -15.43 14.25 17.43
C LEU A 337 -14.87 15.05 16.26
N LEU A 338 -13.68 15.64 16.41
CA LEU A 338 -13.11 16.43 15.33
C LEU A 338 -12.53 15.54 14.23
N PRO A 339 -12.84 15.88 12.97
CA PRO A 339 -12.10 15.38 11.82
C PRO A 339 -10.59 15.71 11.90
N PRO A 340 -9.76 15.07 11.05
CA PRO A 340 -8.37 15.49 10.85
C PRO A 340 -8.23 16.98 10.45
N GLU A 341 -7.02 17.52 10.47
CA GLU A 341 -6.77 18.90 10.01
C GLU A 341 -7.07 19.04 8.50
N GLY A 342 -7.71 20.14 8.10
CA GLY A 342 -8.07 20.41 6.71
C GLY A 342 -9.25 21.37 6.56
N VAL A 343 -9.72 21.50 5.32
CA VAL A 343 -10.87 22.33 4.95
C VAL A 343 -12.00 21.44 4.44
N TYR A 344 -13.21 21.73 4.88
CA TYR A 344 -14.39 20.87 4.74
C TYR A 344 -15.59 21.66 4.20
N ALA A 345 -16.37 21.02 3.35
CA ALA A 345 -17.75 21.42 3.08
C ALA A 345 -18.62 20.94 4.25
N THR A 346 -19.37 21.86 4.85
CA THR A 346 -20.15 21.62 6.05
C THR A 346 -21.55 22.24 5.94
N ALA A 347 -22.48 21.75 6.77
CA ALA A 347 -23.75 22.39 7.03
C ALA A 347 -23.71 22.99 8.45
N ALA A 348 -23.85 24.30 8.55
CA ALA A 348 -23.82 25.04 9.82
C ALA A 348 -25.25 25.40 10.24
N THR A 349 -25.65 25.00 11.44
CA THR A 349 -26.95 25.33 12.02
C THR A 349 -26.77 26.36 13.14
N VAL A 350 -27.35 27.54 12.98
CA VAL A 350 -27.31 28.65 13.93
C VAL A 350 -28.67 29.36 13.95
N GLY A 351 -29.16 29.74 15.14
CA GLY A 351 -30.50 30.34 15.29
C GLY A 351 -31.64 29.47 14.71
N GLY A 352 -31.48 28.14 14.77
CA GLY A 352 -32.46 27.18 14.23
C GLY A 352 -32.48 27.03 12.71
N LYS A 353 -31.66 27.78 11.96
CA LYS A 353 -31.57 27.69 10.50
C LYS A 353 -30.26 27.02 10.07
N THR A 354 -30.31 26.23 9.01
CA THR A 354 -29.14 25.53 8.46
C THR A 354 -28.68 26.21 7.18
N TYR A 355 -27.38 26.45 7.08
CA TYR A 355 -26.72 27.10 5.96
C TYR A 355 -25.60 26.23 5.40
N PRO A 356 -25.33 26.29 4.09
CA PRO A 356 -24.09 25.76 3.54
C PRO A 356 -22.89 26.53 4.11
N ALA A 357 -21.81 25.82 4.42
CA ALA A 357 -20.63 26.43 5.04
C ALA A 357 -19.33 25.76 4.58
N VAL A 358 -18.23 26.46 4.83
CA VAL A 358 -16.87 25.94 4.73
C VAL A 358 -16.23 26.00 6.11
N THR A 359 -15.77 24.87 6.62
CA THR A 359 -15.11 24.79 7.93
C THR A 359 -13.65 24.41 7.77
N SER A 360 -12.77 25.21 8.36
CA SER A 360 -11.33 24.96 8.48
C SER A 360 -11.01 24.43 9.88
N ILE A 361 -10.23 23.34 9.94
CA ILE A 361 -9.66 22.77 11.15
C ILE A 361 -8.15 22.84 11.02
N GLY A 362 -7.48 23.66 11.83
CA GLY A 362 -6.04 23.87 11.72
C GLY A 362 -5.42 24.41 12.99
N ARG A 363 -4.09 24.50 13.02
CA ARG A 363 -3.33 25.16 14.09
C ARG A 363 -2.78 26.48 13.57
N ASN A 364 -2.87 27.54 14.36
CA ASN A 364 -2.35 28.84 13.96
C ASN A 364 -0.81 28.89 14.15
N PRO A 365 0.00 28.99 13.08
CA PRO A 365 1.46 28.99 13.20
C PRO A 365 2.01 30.30 13.80
N THR A 366 1.26 31.41 13.70
CA THR A 366 1.77 32.78 13.87
C THR A 366 1.77 33.28 15.32
N VAL A 367 1.22 32.50 16.28
CA VAL A 367 1.04 32.95 17.69
C VAL A 367 1.66 31.99 18.72
N GLY A 368 2.53 31.06 18.31
CA GLY A 368 3.13 30.09 19.24
C GLY A 368 2.12 29.15 19.94
N GLY A 369 0.86 29.13 19.49
CA GLY A 369 -0.21 28.33 20.08
C GLY A 369 -0.27 26.93 19.49
N ARG A 370 -0.17 25.91 20.35
CA ARG A 370 -0.35 24.49 19.99
C ARG A 370 -1.82 24.08 19.79
N GLU A 371 -2.77 25.00 19.99
CA GLU A 371 -4.19 24.68 19.97
C GLU A 371 -4.81 24.67 18.57
N LEU A 372 -5.65 23.66 18.37
CA LEU A 372 -6.45 23.43 17.18
C LEU A 372 -7.65 24.39 17.19
N THR A 373 -7.87 25.11 16.09
CA THR A 373 -9.01 26.01 15.89
C THR A 373 -10.01 25.42 14.89
N VAL A 374 -11.28 25.78 15.05
CA VAL A 374 -12.37 25.42 14.14
C VAL A 374 -13.02 26.72 13.67
N GLU A 375 -12.79 27.07 12.42
CA GLU A 375 -13.23 28.31 11.80
C GLU A 375 -14.26 28.00 10.72
N THR A 376 -15.49 28.52 10.85
CA THR A 376 -16.58 28.23 9.90
C THR A 376 -17.02 29.49 9.17
N HIS A 377 -16.85 29.51 7.85
CA HIS A 377 -17.45 30.51 6.98
C HIS A 377 -18.86 30.07 6.58
N ILE A 378 -19.88 30.78 7.07
CA ILE A 378 -21.29 30.48 6.80
C ILE A 378 -21.70 31.22 5.52
N ILE A 379 -22.07 30.48 4.48
CA ILE A 379 -22.32 31.05 3.15
C ILE A 379 -23.76 31.57 3.09
N GLY A 380 -23.90 32.85 2.74
CA GLY A 380 -25.21 33.51 2.63
C GLY A 380 -25.85 33.90 3.97
N PHE A 381 -25.10 33.84 5.07
CA PHE A 381 -25.52 34.37 6.37
C PHE A 381 -25.13 35.84 6.48
N GLU A 382 -26.09 36.68 6.84
CA GLU A 382 -25.89 38.09 7.15
C GLU A 382 -26.19 38.34 8.63
N GLY A 383 -25.29 39.06 9.32
CA GLY A 383 -25.44 39.41 10.73
C GLY A 383 -24.30 38.91 11.62
N ASP A 384 -24.53 38.97 12.93
CA ASP A 384 -23.60 38.48 13.95
C ASP A 384 -24.21 37.29 14.69
N CYS A 385 -23.39 36.32 15.06
CA CYS A 385 -23.80 35.11 15.76
C CYS A 385 -22.92 34.82 16.99
N TYR A 386 -22.16 35.80 17.48
CA TYR A 386 -21.36 35.63 18.70
C TYR A 386 -22.23 35.21 19.89
N GLY A 387 -21.71 34.27 20.69
CA GLY A 387 -22.41 33.72 21.85
C GLY A 387 -23.51 32.71 21.52
N GLU A 388 -23.91 32.57 20.25
CA GLU A 388 -24.93 31.61 19.85
C GLU A 388 -24.38 30.18 19.80
N PRO A 389 -25.19 29.18 20.19
CA PRO A 389 -24.87 27.79 19.92
C PRO A 389 -24.91 27.53 18.42
N MET A 390 -23.87 26.86 17.91
CA MET A 390 -23.79 26.44 16.51
C MET A 390 -23.46 24.95 16.43
N THR A 391 -24.21 24.25 15.59
CA THR A 391 -23.91 22.87 15.18
C THR A 391 -23.25 22.89 13.82
N VAL A 392 -22.12 22.20 13.66
CA VAL A 392 -21.46 22.03 12.37
C VAL A 392 -21.49 20.55 12.01
N ARG A 393 -22.21 20.20 10.95
CA ARG A 393 -22.19 18.86 10.36
C ARG A 393 -21.21 18.83 9.19
N PHE A 394 -20.24 17.93 9.25
CA PHE A 394 -19.27 17.73 8.19
C PHE A 394 -19.86 16.86 7.07
N GLU A 395 -19.69 17.28 5.83
CA GLU A 395 -20.25 16.57 4.66
C GLU A 395 -19.13 15.95 3.83
N LYS A 396 -18.09 16.72 3.53
CA LYS A 396 -16.95 16.25 2.74
C LYS A 396 -15.70 17.07 3.03
N ARG A 397 -14.53 16.44 3.12
CA ARG A 397 -13.25 17.16 3.10
C ARG A 397 -12.97 17.67 1.69
N LEU A 398 -12.65 18.95 1.56
CA LEU A 398 -12.28 19.59 0.31
C LEU A 398 -10.79 19.43 0.04
N ARG A 399 -9.96 19.63 1.08
CA ARG A 399 -8.49 19.54 1.00
C ARG A 399 -7.84 19.47 2.38
N GLY A 400 -6.54 19.18 2.40
CA GLY A 400 -5.69 19.39 3.58
C GLY A 400 -5.34 20.86 3.81
N MET A 401 -4.58 21.12 4.88
CA MET A 401 -4.03 22.44 5.15
C MET A 401 -2.93 22.79 4.15
N ILE A 402 -2.94 24.03 3.66
CA ILE A 402 -1.98 24.57 2.70
C ILE A 402 -1.41 25.86 3.31
N ALA A 403 -0.09 26.05 3.17
CA ALA A 403 0.56 27.33 3.48
C ALA A 403 0.53 28.22 2.23
N PHE A 404 0.13 29.48 2.39
CA PHE A 404 0.08 30.46 1.31
C PHE A 404 1.20 31.48 1.48
N SER A 405 1.75 31.94 0.37
CA SER A 405 2.84 32.92 0.37
C SER A 405 2.33 34.37 0.40
N SER A 406 1.05 34.57 0.04
CA SER A 406 0.37 35.86 0.05
C SER A 406 -1.09 35.76 0.50
N THR A 407 -1.65 36.91 0.87
CA THR A 407 -3.07 37.04 1.24
C THR A 407 -4.01 36.85 0.05
N GLU A 408 -3.56 37.20 -1.14
CA GLU A 408 -4.28 37.10 -2.41
C GLU A 408 -4.47 35.63 -2.80
N GLU A 409 -3.41 34.81 -2.74
CA GLU A 409 -3.47 33.36 -2.95
C GLU A 409 -4.44 32.68 -1.97
N LEU A 410 -4.41 33.09 -0.69
CA LEU A 410 -5.34 32.58 0.32
C LEU A 410 -6.80 32.91 -0.04
N LYS A 411 -7.09 34.15 -0.45
CA LYS A 411 -8.44 34.58 -0.85
C LYS A 411 -8.95 33.80 -2.07
N GLU A 412 -8.11 33.62 -3.08
CA GLU A 412 -8.45 32.84 -4.27
C GLU A 412 -8.78 31.39 -3.92
N GLN A 413 -7.96 30.77 -3.06
CA GLN A 413 -8.22 29.40 -2.63
C GLN A 413 -9.51 29.29 -1.80
N ILE A 414 -9.79 30.23 -0.90
CA ILE A 414 -11.06 30.25 -0.14
C ILE A 414 -12.26 30.37 -1.10
N ALA A 415 -12.17 31.22 -2.13
CA ALA A 415 -13.22 31.33 -3.13
C ALA A 415 -13.46 30.01 -3.91
N MET A 416 -12.38 29.29 -4.24
CA MET A 416 -12.48 27.96 -4.84
C MET A 416 -13.12 26.94 -3.89
N ASP A 417 -12.75 26.96 -2.61
CA ASP A 417 -13.30 26.09 -1.58
C ASP A 417 -14.82 26.33 -1.39
N VAL A 418 -15.24 27.60 -1.34
CA VAL A 418 -16.66 28.00 -1.27
C VAL A 418 -17.43 27.53 -2.51
N LYS A 419 -16.88 27.72 -3.71
CA LYS A 419 -17.51 27.26 -4.95
C LYS A 419 -17.66 25.73 -4.97
N ALA A 420 -16.64 25.01 -4.50
CA ALA A 420 -16.68 23.55 -4.39
C ALA A 420 -17.74 23.09 -3.37
N ALA A 421 -17.78 23.73 -2.20
CA ALA A 421 -18.77 23.44 -1.15
C ALA A 421 -20.20 23.67 -1.66
N LEU A 422 -20.49 24.81 -2.28
CA LEU A 422 -21.81 25.09 -2.86
C LEU A 422 -22.24 24.05 -3.90
N LYS A 423 -21.31 23.63 -4.78
CA LYS A 423 -21.61 22.59 -5.77
C LYS A 423 -21.95 21.25 -5.12
N LEU A 424 -21.25 20.89 -4.05
CA LEU A 424 -21.49 19.65 -3.31
C LEU A 424 -22.80 19.69 -2.52
N LEU A 425 -23.05 20.80 -1.82
CA LEU A 425 -24.16 20.93 -0.88
C LEU A 425 -25.51 21.18 -1.59
N LYS A 426 -25.52 21.76 -2.80
CA LYS A 426 -26.75 21.87 -3.62
C LYS A 426 -27.35 20.52 -4.02
N ASN A 427 -26.54 19.47 -4.09
CA ASN A 427 -27.00 18.12 -4.45
C ASN A 427 -27.46 17.31 -3.23
N SER A 428 -27.22 17.79 -2.02
CA SER A 428 -27.66 17.16 -0.78
C SER A 428 -28.96 17.82 -0.31
N LYS A 429 -30.00 17.03 -0.02
CA LYS A 429 -31.38 17.42 0.28
C LYS A 429 -31.54 18.35 1.52
N TYR A 430 -31.05 19.58 1.47
CA TYR A 430 -31.12 20.53 2.60
C TYR A 430 -31.83 21.84 2.23
N THR A 431 -32.91 21.71 1.46
CA THR A 431 -33.92 22.75 1.31
C THR A 431 -35.24 22.20 1.83
N GLU A 432 -35.50 22.46 3.11
CA GLU A 432 -36.82 22.83 3.65
C GLU A 432 -36.61 23.47 5.03
#